data_AF-A0A0G0RJG4-F1
#
_entry.id   AF-A0A0G0RJG4-F1
#
_cell.length_a   1.000
_cell.length_b   1.000
_cell.length_c   1.000
_cell.angle_alpha   90.00
_cell.angle_beta   90.00
_cell.angle_gamma   90.00
#
_symmetry.space_group_name_H-M   'P 1'
#
loop_
_entity.id
_entity.type
_entity.pdbx_description
1 polymer ?
#
loop_
_entity_poly.entity_id
_entity_poly.type
_entity_poly.pdbx_seq_one_letter_code
_entity_poly.pdbx_strand_id
1 'polypeptide(L)'
;MAVNSEKPSGFFSGLKLLVLLMLIMIFAIIALIMSAVVHEVAHGWTAYKLGDDTAKMLGRLTLNPIKHLDLFGSIILPLILVISHSPFFLAWAKPVPYNPYRLRDLKYGPLKVALAGPLSNLIMAVGFAIFARLLMIPQHTKLELAINFFQGSFDNLLGMMSGSFIN
;
A
#
# COMPACT_ATOMS: atom_id res chain seq x y z
N MET A 1 -28.62 -44.03 -14.26
CA MET A 1 -29.15 -42.71 -13.87
C MET A 1 -27.98 -41.74 -13.95
N ALA A 2 -27.85 -41.02 -15.06
CA ALA A 2 -26.74 -40.09 -15.28
C ALA A 2 -26.99 -38.84 -14.43
N VAL A 3 -26.14 -38.60 -13.44
CA VAL A 3 -26.10 -37.32 -12.72
C VAL A 3 -25.56 -36.29 -13.71
N ASN A 4 -26.45 -35.49 -14.28
CA ASN A 4 -26.09 -34.27 -14.99
C ASN A 4 -25.34 -33.37 -14.01
N SER A 5 -24.01 -33.35 -14.11
CA SER A 5 -23.20 -32.30 -13.53
C SER A 5 -23.47 -31.03 -14.35
N GLU A 6 -24.45 -30.23 -13.91
CA GLU A 6 -24.63 -28.89 -14.45
C GLU A 6 -23.32 -28.11 -14.25
N LYS A 7 -22.59 -27.90 -15.35
CA LYS A 7 -21.47 -26.94 -15.39
C LYS A 7 -22.03 -25.58 -14.97
N PRO A 8 -21.59 -24.96 -13.88
CA PRO A 8 -22.02 -23.60 -13.58
C PRO A 8 -21.39 -22.65 -14.62
N SER A 9 -22.23 -22.22 -15.56
CA SER A 9 -22.24 -20.94 -16.25
C SER A 9 -20.89 -20.17 -16.32
N GLY A 10 -20.05 -20.53 -17.30
CA GLY A 10 -18.73 -19.92 -17.55
C GLY A 10 -18.70 -18.43 -17.94
N PHE A 11 -19.85 -17.76 -18.07
CA PHE A 11 -19.91 -16.32 -18.37
C PHE A 11 -20.07 -15.46 -17.10
N PHE A 12 -20.85 -15.92 -16.13
CA PHE A 12 -21.03 -15.23 -14.84
C PHE A 12 -19.80 -15.37 -13.92
N SER A 13 -18.94 -16.37 -14.16
CA SER A 13 -17.68 -16.54 -13.44
C SER A 13 -16.59 -15.57 -13.91
N GLY A 14 -16.47 -15.33 -15.22
CA GLY A 14 -15.44 -14.45 -15.79
C GLY A 14 -15.61 -12.98 -15.40
N LEU A 15 -16.84 -12.45 -15.44
CA LEU A 15 -17.11 -11.07 -15.01
C LEU A 15 -16.87 -10.89 -13.50
N LYS A 16 -17.27 -11.87 -12.67
CA LYS A 16 -17.00 -11.84 -11.23
C LYS A 16 -15.50 -11.87 -10.93
N LEU A 17 -14.74 -12.69 -11.66
CA LEU A 17 -13.29 -12.77 -11.54
C LEU A 17 -12.64 -11.42 -11.88
N LEU A 18 -13.06 -10.79 -12.98
CA LEU A 18 -12.56 -9.49 -13.40
C LEU A 18 -12.87 -8.38 -12.39
N VAL A 19 -14.10 -8.34 -11.86
CA VAL A 19 -14.48 -7.38 -10.81
C VAL A 19 -13.64 -7.61 -9.55
N LEU A 20 -13.43 -8.86 -9.13
CA LEU A 20 -12.67 -9.17 -7.92
C LEU A 20 -11.17 -8.86 -8.10
N LEU A 21 -10.58 -9.14 -9.27
CA LEU A 21 -9.23 -8.68 -9.64
C LEU A 21 -9.10 -7.17 -9.49
N MET A 22 -10.05 -6.41 -10.04
CA MET A 22 -10.05 -4.95 -9.94
C MET A 22 -10.13 -4.49 -8.49
N LEU A 23 -10.95 -5.13 -7.66
CA LEU A 23 -11.06 -4.79 -6.23
C LEU A 23 -9.74 -5.03 -5.47
N ILE A 24 -9.07 -6.16 -5.69
CA ILE A 24 -7.77 -6.46 -5.06
C ILE A 24 -6.72 -5.44 -5.48
N MET A 25 -6.66 -5.10 -6.77
CA MET A 25 -5.73 -4.11 -7.29
C MET A 25 -5.99 -2.72 -6.70
N ILE A 26 -7.25 -2.29 -6.64
CA ILE A 26 -7.64 -1.02 -6.03
C ILE A 26 -7.24 -1.00 -4.55
N PHE A 27 -7.52 -2.06 -3.81
CA PHE A 27 -7.14 -2.18 -2.41
C PHE A 27 -5.62 -2.08 -2.21
N ALA A 28 -4.84 -2.80 -3.02
CA ALA A 28 -3.37 -2.76 -2.97
C ALA A 28 -2.83 -1.36 -3.26
N ILE A 29 -3.38 -0.66 -4.26
CA ILE A 29 -3.00 0.72 -4.60
C ILE A 29 -3.34 1.67 -3.46
N ILE A 30 -4.53 1.55 -2.86
CA ILE A 30 -4.92 2.39 -1.71
C ILE A 30 -3.98 2.15 -0.54
N ALA A 31 -3.67 0.89 -0.21
CA ALA A 31 -2.75 0.54 0.86
C ALA A 31 -1.34 1.12 0.62
N LEU A 32 -0.86 1.05 -0.61
CA LEU A 32 0.42 1.61 -1.03
C LEU A 32 0.46 3.14 -0.87
N ILE A 33 -0.57 3.84 -1.35
CA ILE A 33 -0.71 5.31 -1.20
C ILE A 33 -0.75 5.68 0.27
N MET A 34 -1.55 4.98 1.08
CA MET A 34 -1.65 5.28 2.51
C MET A 34 -0.34 5.01 3.24
N SER A 35 0.39 3.95 2.89
CA SER A 35 1.72 3.69 3.44
C SER A 35 2.70 4.81 3.09
N ALA A 36 2.70 5.29 1.85
CA ALA A 36 3.55 6.41 1.42
C ALA A 36 3.16 7.73 2.14
N VAL A 37 1.87 7.99 2.34
CA VAL A 37 1.40 9.16 3.10
C VAL A 37 1.88 9.10 4.55
N VAL A 38 1.77 7.94 5.21
CA VAL A 38 2.26 7.78 6.59
C VAL A 38 3.78 7.98 6.65
N HIS A 39 4.52 7.47 5.67
CA HIS A 39 5.97 7.68 5.53
C HIS A 39 6.35 9.17 5.50
N GLU A 40 5.70 9.93 4.62
CA GLU A 40 5.94 11.36 4.46
C GLU A 40 5.50 12.17 5.68
N VAL A 41 4.36 11.83 6.27
CA VAL A 41 3.89 12.46 7.50
C VAL A 41 4.85 12.17 8.66
N ALA A 42 5.47 11.00 8.72
CA ALA A 42 6.45 10.67 9.75
C ALA A 42 7.71 11.54 9.65
N HIS A 43 8.21 11.81 8.43
CA HIS A 43 9.27 12.79 8.21
C HIS A 43 8.89 14.17 8.75
N GLY A 44 7.76 14.70 8.29
CA GLY A 44 7.28 16.03 8.70
C GLY A 44 6.98 16.13 10.19
N TRP A 45 6.40 15.09 10.78
CA TRP A 45 6.08 15.05 12.22
C TRP A 45 7.36 15.05 13.06
N THR A 46 8.37 14.31 12.64
CA THR A 46 9.68 14.30 13.31
C THR A 46 10.37 15.65 13.20
N ALA A 47 10.37 16.28 12.01
CA ALA A 47 10.87 17.64 11.84
C ALA A 47 10.14 18.64 12.75
N TYR A 48 8.81 18.54 12.84
CA TYR A 48 8.00 19.35 13.74
C TYR A 48 8.36 19.16 15.22
N LYS A 49 8.55 17.91 15.65
CA LYS A 49 8.99 17.61 17.03
C LYS A 49 10.40 18.13 17.32
N LEU A 50 11.25 18.17 16.30
CA LEU A 50 12.59 18.73 16.38
C LEU A 50 12.62 20.26 16.22
N GLY A 51 11.48 20.93 16.02
CA GLY A 51 11.36 22.39 16.03
C GLY A 51 11.05 23.04 14.68
N ASP A 52 11.04 22.29 13.59
CA ASP A 52 10.70 22.82 12.27
C ASP A 52 9.20 22.70 11.96
N ASP A 53 8.50 23.83 11.99
CA ASP A 53 7.07 23.92 11.72
C ASP A 53 6.69 24.07 10.24
N THR A 54 7.66 24.04 9.32
CA THR A 54 7.45 24.24 7.86
C THR A 54 6.34 23.35 7.30
N ALA A 55 6.41 22.03 7.53
CA ALA A 55 5.39 21.09 7.08
C ALA A 55 4.00 21.36 7.68
N LYS A 56 3.96 21.79 8.95
CA LYS A 56 2.71 22.09 9.66
C LYS A 56 2.05 23.35 9.10
N MET A 57 2.82 24.41 8.91
CA MET A 57 2.34 25.68 8.35
C MET A 57 1.80 25.51 6.92
N LEU A 58 2.43 24.63 6.12
CA LEU A 58 1.96 24.30 4.78
C LEU A 58 0.78 23.33 4.76
N GLY A 59 0.25 22.95 5.94
CA GLY A 59 -0.89 22.04 6.08
C GLY A 59 -0.61 20.63 5.56
N ARG A 60 0.66 20.22 5.53
CA ARG A 60 1.17 18.94 5.00
C ARG A 60 1.22 17.82 6.05
N LEU A 61 1.10 18.14 7.34
CA LEU A 61 0.94 17.13 8.41
C LEU A 61 -0.50 16.61 8.46
N THR A 62 -0.89 15.84 7.44
CA THR A 62 -2.23 15.26 7.33
C THR A 62 -2.18 13.88 6.68
N LEU A 63 -3.08 12.99 7.09
CA LEU A 63 -3.26 11.69 6.44
C LEU A 63 -4.15 11.76 5.19
N ASN A 64 -4.55 12.96 4.75
CA ASN A 64 -5.28 13.13 3.50
C ASN A 64 -4.31 12.91 2.31
N PRO A 65 -4.47 11.82 1.53
CA PRO A 65 -3.55 11.48 0.44
C PRO A 65 -3.52 12.55 -0.64
N ILE A 66 -4.63 13.25 -0.89
CA ILE A 66 -4.72 14.29 -1.92
C ILE A 66 -3.68 15.39 -1.73
N LYS A 67 -3.32 15.71 -0.48
CA LYS A 67 -2.31 16.74 -0.19
C LYS A 67 -0.88 16.29 -0.52
N HIS A 68 -0.65 14.99 -0.64
CA HIS A 68 0.64 14.36 -0.91
C HIS A 68 0.77 13.84 -2.33
N LEU A 69 -0.28 13.96 -3.15
CA LEU A 69 -0.18 13.65 -4.57
C LEU A 69 0.34 14.86 -5.35
N ASP A 70 1.10 14.60 -6.40
CA ASP A 70 1.51 15.57 -7.41
C ASP A 70 1.08 15.09 -8.80
N LEU A 71 0.71 16.04 -9.67
CA LEU A 71 0.21 15.72 -11.00
C LEU A 71 1.24 14.94 -11.84
N PHE A 72 2.53 15.23 -11.66
CA PHE A 72 3.59 14.57 -12.41
C PHE A 72 3.79 13.13 -11.95
N GLY A 73 4.14 12.92 -10.69
CA GLY A 73 4.42 11.58 -10.15
C GLY A 73 3.17 10.71 -9.99
N SER A 74 2.01 11.29 -9.70
CA SER A 74 0.79 10.52 -9.42
C SER A 74 -0.10 10.27 -10.64
N ILE A 75 0.09 10.99 -11.76
CA ILE A 75 -0.72 10.84 -12.98
C ILE A 75 0.15 10.64 -14.23
N ILE A 76 1.08 11.56 -14.50
CA ILE A 76 1.89 11.50 -15.74
C ILE A 76 2.83 10.29 -15.74
N LEU A 77 3.52 10.03 -14.63
CA LEU A 77 4.47 8.93 -14.52
C LEU A 77 3.78 7.55 -14.68
N PRO A 78 2.67 7.24 -13.98
CA PRO A 78 1.91 6.02 -14.24
C PRO A 78 1.46 5.87 -15.69
N LEU A 79 0.98 6.95 -16.33
CA LEU A 79 0.54 6.91 -17.72
C LEU A 79 1.69 6.53 -18.68
N ILE A 80 2.87 7.10 -18.46
CA ILE A 80 4.07 6.73 -19.23
C ILE A 80 4.44 5.27 -18.99
N LEU A 81 4.39 4.79 -17.74
CA LEU A 81 4.69 3.40 -17.40
C LEU A 81 3.72 2.41 -18.06
N VAL A 82 2.44 2.75 -18.15
CA VAL A 82 1.44 1.95 -18.86
C VAL A 82 1.73 1.92 -20.36
N ILE A 83 1.99 3.08 -20.98
CA ILE A 83 2.28 3.16 -22.42
C ILE A 83 3.58 2.40 -22.76
N SER A 84 4.59 2.49 -21.90
CA SER A 84 5.88 1.80 -22.07
C SER A 84 5.86 0.32 -21.70
N HIS A 85 4.70 -0.23 -21.28
CA HIS A 85 4.55 -1.62 -20.86
C HIS A 85 5.58 -2.02 -19.78
N SER A 86 5.90 -1.08 -18.90
CA SER A 86 6.86 -1.33 -17.82
C SER A 86 6.28 -2.37 -16.85
N PRO A 87 7.07 -3.40 -16.45
CA PRO A 87 6.64 -4.38 -15.46
C PRO A 87 6.61 -3.80 -14.03
N PHE A 88 7.04 -2.55 -13.82
CA PHE A 88 7.14 -1.93 -12.51
C PHE A 88 6.15 -0.78 -12.32
N PHE A 89 5.48 -0.77 -11.17
CA PHE A 89 4.63 0.33 -10.72
C PHE A 89 5.38 1.16 -9.67
N LEU A 90 5.57 2.46 -9.94
CA LEU A 90 6.19 3.38 -9.00
C LEU A 90 5.13 4.22 -8.31
N ALA A 91 4.89 3.96 -7.02
CA ALA A 91 4.10 4.87 -6.20
C ALA A 91 4.95 6.08 -5.84
N TRP A 92 4.56 7.24 -6.34
CA TRP A 92 5.20 8.51 -6.05
C TRP A 92 4.32 9.34 -5.12
N ALA A 93 4.90 9.84 -4.04
CA ALA A 93 4.30 10.83 -3.17
C ALA A 93 5.15 12.09 -3.19
N LYS A 94 4.50 13.25 -3.23
CA LYS A 94 5.15 14.55 -3.09
C LYS A 94 5.76 14.65 -1.70
N PRO A 95 7.09 14.81 -1.58
CA PRO A 95 7.76 14.78 -0.29
C PRO A 95 7.33 15.93 0.61
N VAL A 96 7.27 15.67 1.91
CA VAL A 96 6.93 16.70 2.89
C VAL A 96 8.14 17.63 3.13
N PRO A 97 7.99 18.95 2.92
CA PRO A 97 9.09 19.88 3.06
C PRO A 97 9.49 20.06 4.52
N TYR A 98 10.78 20.17 4.77
CA TYR A 98 11.33 20.55 6.07
C TYR A 98 12.59 21.42 5.88
N ASN A 99 12.91 22.23 6.89
CA ASN A 99 14.09 23.10 6.93
C ASN A 99 15.08 22.59 7.98
N PRO A 100 16.24 22.02 7.56
CA PRO A 100 17.27 21.53 8.47
C PRO A 100 17.79 22.59 9.46
N TYR A 101 17.82 23.86 9.06
CA TYR A 101 18.33 24.97 9.88
C TYR A 101 17.38 25.39 10.99
N ARG A 102 16.11 24.96 10.95
CA ARG A 102 15.12 25.19 12.01
C ARG A 102 15.09 24.07 13.05
N LEU A 103 15.86 23.00 12.84
CA LEU A 103 15.93 21.89 13.78
C LEU A 103 16.73 22.30 15.01
N ARG A 104 16.23 21.98 16.20
CA ARG A 104 16.91 22.16 17.49
C ARG A 104 18.23 21.38 17.55
N ASP A 105 18.27 20.21 16.91
CA ASP A 105 19.44 19.37 16.78
C ASP A 105 19.97 19.46 15.34
N LEU A 106 20.91 20.38 15.10
CA LEU A 106 21.48 20.58 13.77
C LEU A 106 22.39 19.43 13.32
N LYS A 107 22.96 18.66 14.26
CA LYS A 107 23.95 17.61 13.96
C LYS A 107 23.28 16.30 13.60
N TYR A 108 22.29 15.85 14.38
CA TYR A 108 21.61 14.57 14.17
C TYR A 108 20.13 14.71 13.84
N GLY A 109 19.56 15.93 13.86
CA GLY A 109 18.17 16.17 13.48
C GLY A 109 17.85 15.72 12.05
N PRO A 110 18.64 16.08 11.03
CA PRO A 110 18.40 15.62 9.66
C PRO A 110 18.40 14.09 9.54
N LEU A 111 19.30 13.40 10.25
CA LEU A 111 19.33 11.93 10.28
C LEU A 111 18.06 11.35 10.92
N LYS A 112 17.61 11.91 12.05
CA LYS A 112 16.36 11.48 12.71
C LYS A 112 15.15 11.68 11.80
N VAL A 113 15.08 12.82 11.11
CA VAL A 113 14.03 13.08 10.11
C VAL A 113 14.12 12.05 9.00
N ALA A 114 15.28 11.82 8.40
CA ALA A 114 15.47 10.86 7.30
C ALA A 114 15.12 9.42 7.67
N LEU A 115 15.33 9.01 8.93
CA LEU A 115 14.96 7.66 9.39
C LEU A 115 13.48 7.52 9.75
N ALA A 116 12.76 8.62 9.99
CA ALA A 116 11.38 8.58 10.48
C ALA A 116 10.42 7.88 9.52
N GLY A 117 10.50 8.17 8.21
CA GLY A 117 9.67 7.52 7.18
C GLY A 117 9.93 6.01 7.08
N PRO A 118 11.19 5.55 6.89
CA PRO A 118 11.51 4.13 6.87
C PRO A 118 11.07 3.41 8.14
N LEU A 119 11.28 4.02 9.31
CA LEU A 119 10.84 3.45 10.59
C LEU A 119 9.32 3.37 10.70
N SER A 120 8.56 4.35 10.19
CA SER A 120 7.09 4.25 10.21
C SER A 120 6.58 3.09 9.36
N ASN A 121 7.21 2.83 8.21
CA ASN A 121 6.87 1.68 7.37
C ASN A 121 7.20 0.36 8.07
N LEU A 122 8.35 0.28 8.75
CA LEU A 122 8.71 -0.90 9.53
C LEU A 122 7.72 -1.14 10.68
N ILE A 123 7.32 -0.09 11.39
CA ILE A 123 6.32 -0.18 12.46
C ILE A 123 4.97 -0.67 11.91
N MET A 124 4.53 -0.14 10.76
CA MET A 124 3.31 -0.62 10.09
C MET A 124 3.44 -2.10 9.69
N ALA A 125 4.56 -2.50 9.10
CA ALA A 125 4.80 -3.88 8.69
C ALA A 125 4.74 -4.84 9.89
N VAL A 126 5.37 -4.49 11.01
CA VAL A 126 5.30 -5.26 12.25
C VAL A 126 3.87 -5.31 12.79
N GLY A 127 3.15 -4.18 12.79
CA GLY A 127 1.76 -4.11 13.22
C GLY A 127 0.85 -5.04 12.40
N PHE A 128 0.97 -5.00 11.07
CA PHE A 128 0.22 -5.89 10.18
C PHE A 128 0.66 -7.35 10.29
N ALA A 129 1.93 -7.64 10.53
CA ALA A 129 2.41 -8.99 10.77
C ALA A 129 1.82 -9.59 12.07
N ILE A 130 1.76 -8.79 13.14
CA ILE A 130 1.10 -9.19 14.40
C ILE A 130 -0.38 -9.41 14.15
N PHE A 131 -1.06 -8.49 13.46
CA PHE A 131 -2.47 -8.63 13.11
C PHE A 131 -2.73 -9.93 12.33
N ALA A 132 -1.93 -10.20 11.29
CA ALA A 132 -2.01 -11.43 10.50
C ALA A 132 -1.73 -12.70 11.33
N ARG A 133 -0.86 -12.60 12.34
CA ARG A 133 -0.62 -13.70 13.28
C ARG A 133 -1.86 -14.01 14.14
N LEU A 134 -2.56 -12.98 14.60
CA LEU A 134 -3.76 -13.10 15.44
C LEU A 134 -4.99 -13.60 14.67
N LEU A 135 -5.03 -13.45 13.34
CA LEU A 135 -6.09 -14.04 12.53
C LEU A 135 -6.10 -15.58 12.69
N MET A 136 -7.26 -16.12 13.06
CA MET A 136 -7.48 -17.57 13.24
C MET A 136 -7.66 -18.29 11.89
N ILE A 137 -6.71 -18.10 10.98
CA ILE A 137 -6.67 -18.75 9.67
C ILE A 137 -5.62 -19.87 9.72
N PRO A 138 -5.85 -21.04 9.07
CA PRO A 138 -4.86 -22.10 9.00
C PRO A 138 -3.50 -21.62 8.47
N GLN A 139 -2.40 -22.15 9.02
CA GLN A 139 -1.04 -21.73 8.65
C GLN A 139 -0.72 -21.93 7.17
N HIS A 140 -1.19 -23.04 6.58
CA HIS A 140 -0.99 -23.32 5.15
C HIS A 140 -1.62 -22.22 4.28
N THR A 141 -2.85 -21.79 4.60
CA THR A 141 -3.56 -20.74 3.88
C THR A 141 -2.81 -19.41 3.99
N LYS A 142 -2.26 -19.08 5.17
CA LYS A 142 -1.44 -17.87 5.35
C LYS A 142 -0.19 -17.89 4.45
N LEU A 143 0.49 -19.03 4.37
CA LEU A 143 1.68 -19.21 3.55
C LEU A 143 1.35 -19.09 2.06
N GLU A 144 0.30 -19.76 1.60
CA GLU A 144 -0.16 -19.70 0.22
C GLU A 144 -0.61 -18.29 -0.17
N LEU A 145 -1.34 -17.57 0.69
CA LEU A 145 -1.68 -16.16 0.45
C LEU A 145 -0.42 -15.30 0.28
N ALA A 146 0.58 -15.49 1.14
CA ALA A 146 1.83 -14.75 1.05
C ALA A 146 2.59 -15.05 -0.25
N ILE A 147 2.79 -16.33 -0.59
CA ILE A 147 3.51 -16.76 -1.79
C ILE A 147 2.84 -16.23 -3.04
N ASN A 148 1.53 -16.43 -3.18
CA ASN A 148 0.81 -16.00 -4.38
C ASN A 148 0.78 -14.47 -4.51
N PHE A 149 0.76 -13.73 -3.40
CA PHE A 149 0.89 -12.26 -3.42
C PHE A 149 2.27 -11.81 -3.92
N PHE A 150 3.37 -12.36 -3.38
CA PHE A 150 4.72 -11.97 -3.79
C PHE A 150 5.07 -12.40 -5.22
N GLN A 151 4.48 -13.49 -5.70
CA GLN A 151 4.64 -13.95 -7.08
C GLN A 151 3.71 -13.23 -8.07
N GLY A 152 2.87 -12.30 -7.61
CA GLY A 152 1.87 -11.64 -8.45
C GLY A 152 0.84 -12.60 -9.07
N SER A 153 0.67 -13.78 -8.47
CA SER A 153 -0.26 -14.83 -8.92
C SER A 153 -1.67 -14.52 -8.41
N PHE A 154 -2.24 -13.41 -8.89
CA PHE A 154 -3.54 -12.91 -8.42
C PHE A 154 -4.70 -13.87 -8.74
N ASP A 155 -4.60 -14.67 -9.81
CA ASP A 155 -5.60 -15.69 -10.14
C ASP A 155 -5.71 -16.77 -9.05
N ASN A 156 -4.57 -17.21 -8.50
CA ASN A 156 -4.52 -18.18 -7.41
C ASN A 156 -5.03 -17.56 -6.10
N LEU A 157 -4.64 -16.32 -5.80
CA LEU A 157 -5.17 -15.56 -4.66
C LEU A 157 -6.70 -15.47 -4.72
N LEU A 158 -7.24 -15.21 -5.91
CA LEU A 158 -8.67 -15.14 -6.13
C LEU A 158 -9.36 -16.49 -5.96
N GLY A 159 -8.75 -17.57 -6.47
CA GLY A 159 -9.24 -18.92 -6.22
C GLY A 159 -9.36 -19.22 -4.72
N MET A 160 -8.37 -18.81 -3.93
CA MET A 160 -8.36 -18.98 -2.48
C MET A 160 -9.38 -18.07 -1.76
N MET A 161 -9.50 -16.81 -2.18
CA MET A 161 -10.41 -15.83 -1.57
C MET A 161 -11.88 -16.01 -2.00
N SER A 162 -12.13 -16.68 -3.13
CA SER A 162 -13.47 -17.01 -3.64
C SER A 162 -14.05 -18.30 -3.04
N GLY A 163 -13.29 -19.00 -2.19
CA GLY A 163 -13.75 -20.17 -1.47
C GLY A 163 -15.00 -19.88 -0.63
N SER A 164 -15.97 -20.80 -0.70
CA SER A 164 -17.15 -20.80 0.17
C SER A 164 -16.71 -20.74 1.63
N PHE A 165 -17.21 -19.76 2.39
CA PHE A 165 -17.08 -19.67 3.85
C PHE A 165 -17.79 -20.80 4.62
N ILE A 166 -18.17 -21.87 3.91
CA ILE A 166 -18.91 -23.01 4.42
C ILE A 166 -18.21 -24.26 3.88
N ASN A 167 -17.38 -24.85 4.74
CA ASN A 167 -17.15 -26.28 4.86
C ASN A 167 -17.34 -26.62 6.34
#